data_AF-M1KMJ9-F1
#
_entry.id   AF-M1KMJ9-F1
#
_cell.length_a   1.000
_cell.length_b   1.000
_cell.length_c   1.000
_cell.angle_alpha   90.00
_cell.angle_beta   90.00
_cell.angle_gamma   90.00
#
_symmetry.space_group_name_H-M   'P 1'
#
loop_
_entity.id
_entity.type
_entity.pdbx_description
1 polymer ?
#
loop_
_entity_poly.entity_id
_entity_poly.type
_entity_poly.pdbx_seq_one_letter_code
_entity_poly.pdbx_strand_id
1 'polypeptide(L)'
;MNINNIPELYTTDKRCYTKNQSWWVAATNNFSPLICILFPVVISFVLKETVDNNSPLSKLIIVLFPFLYSAVQHLLLFHGMWASHHRPRGLLSKMPYYSLDFLFLTFGIISALSIIAFTVEKWQGDDDLLFHAITLPFLIISPTYLLSTSCNPTTGQIQFTDTAITALIDLIILSSYIIGITLTVLFRNRNVCCPFPFIFAFASFILILLRSLKETFFPSKQSSSSSLWRKGIFVFIVISSIPGYLLTVCGPIAVFSQHFNCFANSD
;
A
#
# COMPACT_ATOMS: atom_id res chain seq x y z
N MET A 1 39.81 -49.28 29.01
CA MET A 1 39.29 -49.20 27.64
C MET A 1 37.97 -48.44 27.73
N ASN A 2 37.99 -47.13 27.46
CA ASN A 2 36.81 -46.27 27.56
C ASN A 2 36.74 -45.46 26.25
N ILE A 3 35.70 -45.71 25.46
CA ILE A 3 35.53 -45.18 24.11
C ILE A 3 34.79 -43.86 24.25
N ASN A 4 35.50 -42.75 24.00
CA ASN A 4 34.92 -41.42 23.90
C ASN A 4 34.12 -41.31 22.59
N ASN A 5 32.80 -41.37 22.68
CA ASN A 5 31.92 -40.92 21.60
C ASN A 5 31.74 -39.41 21.70
N ILE A 6 32.45 -38.67 20.86
CA ILE A 6 32.19 -37.27 20.58
C ILE A 6 31.12 -37.25 19.47
N PRO A 7 29.93 -36.66 19.68
CA PRO A 7 29.01 -36.42 18.58
C PRO A 7 29.57 -35.27 17.73
N GLU A 8 29.90 -35.54 16.46
CA GLU A 8 30.14 -34.50 15.47
C GLU A 8 28.89 -33.63 15.32
N LEU A 9 29.04 -32.36 15.71
CA LEU A 9 28.02 -31.34 15.64
C LEU A 9 27.88 -30.86 14.17
N TYR A 10 27.10 -31.58 13.36
CA TYR A 10 26.69 -31.18 12.02
C TYR A 10 25.70 -29.99 12.10
N THR A 11 26.17 -28.77 12.38
CA THR A 11 25.32 -27.56 12.48
C THR A 11 25.89 -26.33 11.79
N THR A 12 26.44 -26.44 10.59
CA THR A 12 27.02 -25.28 9.88
C THR A 12 26.33 -24.87 8.58
N ASP A 13 25.41 -25.65 8.01
CA ASP A 13 24.85 -25.30 6.68
C ASP A 13 23.49 -24.55 6.74
N LYS A 14 22.57 -24.95 7.63
CA LYS A 14 21.23 -24.32 7.74
C LYS A 14 21.25 -22.85 8.20
N ARG A 15 22.33 -22.42 8.86
CA ARG A 15 22.44 -21.05 9.41
C ARG A 15 22.86 -20.01 8.36
N CYS A 16 23.48 -20.45 7.26
CA CYS A 16 23.88 -19.56 6.17
C CYS A 16 22.71 -19.26 5.21
N TYR A 17 21.92 -20.29 4.87
CA TYR A 17 20.72 -20.15 4.02
C TYR A 17 19.63 -19.28 4.65
N THR A 18 19.37 -19.44 5.95
CA THR A 18 18.39 -18.62 6.68
C THR A 18 18.78 -17.14 6.77
N LYS A 19 20.09 -16.85 6.83
CA LYS A 19 20.59 -15.47 6.88
C LYS A 19 20.49 -14.76 5.53
N ASN A 20 20.83 -15.43 4.43
CA ASN A 20 20.69 -14.85 3.09
C ASN A 20 19.22 -14.65 2.68
N GLN A 21 18.33 -15.60 3.01
CA GLN A 21 16.90 -15.44 2.77
C GLN A 21 16.32 -14.25 3.55
N SER A 22 16.80 -14.02 4.79
CA SER A 22 16.33 -12.89 5.61
C SER A 22 16.68 -11.52 5.02
N TRP A 23 17.84 -11.37 4.38
CA TRP A 23 18.26 -10.10 3.80
C TRP A 23 17.47 -9.75 2.54
N TRP A 24 17.27 -10.70 1.63
CA TRP A 24 16.45 -10.48 0.43
C TRP A 24 15.01 -10.15 0.79
N VAL A 25 14.42 -10.85 1.75
CA VAL A 25 13.05 -10.57 2.23
C VAL A 25 12.97 -9.18 2.88
N ALA A 26 13.97 -8.80 3.68
CA ALA A 26 14.02 -7.46 4.27
C ALA A 26 14.20 -6.36 3.22
N ALA A 27 15.08 -6.58 2.23
CA ALA A 27 15.30 -5.65 1.14
C ALA A 27 14.04 -5.51 0.27
N THR A 28 13.41 -6.61 -0.15
CA THR A 28 12.19 -6.56 -0.96
C THR A 28 11.06 -5.86 -0.20
N ASN A 29 10.88 -6.12 1.10
CA ASN A 29 9.81 -5.48 1.87
C ASN A 29 10.01 -3.97 2.01
N ASN A 30 11.25 -3.51 2.14
CA ASN A 30 11.55 -2.09 2.30
C ASN A 30 11.53 -1.32 0.97
N PHE A 31 12.00 -1.92 -0.12
CA PHE A 31 12.10 -1.24 -1.42
C PHE A 31 10.91 -1.45 -2.35
N SER A 32 10.05 -2.46 -2.11
CA SER A 32 8.87 -2.70 -2.94
C SER A 32 7.96 -1.48 -3.13
N PRO A 33 7.61 -0.69 -2.08
CA PRO A 33 6.79 0.50 -2.26
C PRO A 33 7.40 1.49 -3.27
N LEU A 34 8.71 1.69 -3.20
CA LEU A 34 9.45 2.61 -4.06
C LEU A 34 9.50 2.13 -5.50
N ILE A 35 9.74 0.83 -5.71
CA ILE A 35 9.76 0.24 -7.05
C ILE A 35 8.38 0.36 -7.68
N CYS A 36 7.32 0.05 -6.94
CA CYS A 36 5.94 0.14 -7.43
C CYS A 36 5.51 1.58 -7.73
N ILE A 37 6.14 2.58 -7.12
CA ILE A 37 5.96 4.01 -7.42
C ILE A 37 6.74 4.42 -8.66
N LEU A 38 8.04 4.12 -8.71
CA LEU A 38 8.95 4.66 -9.72
C LEU A 38 8.77 3.95 -11.06
N PHE A 39 8.46 2.66 -11.04
CA PHE A 39 8.36 1.86 -12.25
C PHE A 39 7.28 2.38 -13.22
N PRO A 40 6.02 2.66 -12.80
CA PRO A 40 5.01 3.26 -13.67
C PRO A 40 5.45 4.60 -14.27
N VAL A 41 6.17 5.43 -13.50
CA VAL A 41 6.67 6.72 -13.99
C VAL A 41 7.72 6.50 -15.09
N VAL A 42 8.76 5.70 -14.81
CA VAL A 42 9.83 5.42 -15.78
C VAL A 42 9.28 4.79 -17.04
N ILE A 43 8.41 3.79 -16.91
CA ILE A 43 7.85 3.10 -18.08
C ILE A 43 6.92 4.01 -18.88
N SER A 44 6.20 4.93 -18.23
CA SER A 44 5.38 5.93 -18.95
C SER A 44 6.23 6.84 -19.83
N PHE A 45 7.43 7.24 -19.37
CA PHE A 45 8.36 8.01 -20.19
C PHE A 45 8.90 7.22 -21.39
N VAL A 46 9.21 5.94 -21.20
CA VAL A 46 9.70 5.06 -22.28
C VAL A 46 8.59 4.79 -23.31
N LEU A 47 7.37 4.55 -22.84
CA LEU A 47 6.22 4.25 -23.69
C LEU A 47 5.73 5.47 -24.48
N LYS A 48 5.87 6.68 -23.91
CA LYS A 48 5.44 7.94 -24.55
C LYS A 48 5.98 8.13 -25.96
N GLU A 49 7.20 7.64 -26.23
CA GLU A 49 7.85 7.79 -27.53
C GLU A 49 7.63 6.60 -28.49
N THR A 50 7.19 5.45 -27.97
CA THR A 50 7.31 4.17 -28.69
C THR A 50 6.00 3.43 -28.94
N VAL A 51 4.94 3.70 -28.16
CA VAL A 51 3.69 2.94 -28.19
C VAL A 51 2.50 3.90 -28.13
N ASP A 52 1.38 3.52 -28.76
CA ASP A 52 0.10 4.22 -28.57
C ASP A 52 -0.23 4.30 -27.08
N ASN A 53 -0.30 5.52 -26.54
CA ASN A 53 -0.56 5.81 -25.14
C ASN A 53 -1.93 5.28 -24.69
N ASN A 54 -2.86 5.07 -25.63
CA ASN A 54 -4.18 4.54 -25.30
C ASN A 54 -4.26 3.00 -25.41
N SER A 55 -3.16 2.32 -25.72
CA SER A 55 -3.17 0.87 -25.82
C SER A 55 -3.45 0.22 -24.46
N PRO A 56 -4.28 -0.85 -24.41
CA PRO A 56 -4.58 -1.56 -23.16
C PRO A 56 -3.31 -2.10 -22.47
N LEU A 57 -2.30 -2.46 -23.25
CA LEU A 57 -1.03 -2.97 -22.73
C LEU A 57 -0.25 -1.89 -21.97
N SER A 58 -0.16 -0.68 -22.52
CA SER A 58 0.48 0.46 -21.83
C SER A 58 -0.21 0.75 -20.49
N LYS A 59 -1.56 0.78 -20.49
CA LYS A 59 -2.36 1.00 -19.28
C LYS A 59 -2.14 -0.10 -18.25
N LEU A 60 -2.17 -1.36 -18.68
CA LEU A 60 -1.95 -2.51 -17.82
C LEU A 60 -0.58 -2.41 -17.14
N ILE A 61 0.49 -2.12 -17.88
CA ILE A 61 1.85 -2.03 -17.31
C ILE A 61 1.94 -0.96 -16.22
N ILE A 62 1.30 0.20 -16.44
CA ILE A 62 1.28 1.32 -15.48
C ILE A 62 0.51 0.94 -14.21
N VAL A 63 -0.62 0.27 -14.36
CA VAL A 63 -1.58 -0.03 -13.28
C VAL A 63 -1.18 -1.29 -12.51
N LEU A 64 -0.58 -2.28 -13.17
CA LEU A 64 -0.39 -3.62 -12.61
C LEU A 64 0.43 -3.63 -11.33
N PHE A 65 1.62 -3.02 -11.32
CA PHE A 65 2.53 -3.12 -10.18
C PHE A 65 2.01 -2.43 -8.90
N PRO A 66 1.51 -1.17 -8.94
CA PRO A 66 0.95 -0.51 -7.77
C PRO A 66 -0.21 -1.28 -7.14
N PHE A 67 -1.16 -1.73 -7.97
CA PHE A 67 -2.35 -2.40 -7.50
C PHE A 67 -2.07 -3.84 -7.05
N LEU A 68 -1.15 -4.55 -7.71
CA LEU A 68 -0.74 -5.88 -7.28
C LEU A 68 -0.03 -5.82 -5.93
N TYR A 69 0.87 -4.85 -5.74
CA TYR A 69 1.51 -4.60 -4.44
C TYR A 69 0.45 -4.33 -3.36
N SER A 70 -0.50 -3.45 -3.64
CA SER A 70 -1.61 -3.16 -2.73
C SER A 70 -2.41 -4.41 -2.38
N ALA A 71 -2.84 -5.18 -3.37
CA ALA A 71 -3.62 -6.39 -3.17
C ALA A 71 -2.87 -7.40 -2.30
N VAL A 72 -1.61 -7.68 -2.63
CA VAL A 72 -0.77 -8.63 -1.89
C VAL A 72 -0.57 -8.18 -0.45
N GLN A 73 -0.24 -6.90 -0.21
CA GLN A 73 -0.02 -6.39 1.14
C GLN A 73 -1.28 -6.51 2.01
N HIS A 74 -2.45 -6.13 1.49
CA HIS A 74 -3.70 -6.26 2.23
C HIS A 74 -4.09 -7.70 2.51
N LEU A 75 -3.89 -8.60 1.54
CA LEU A 75 -4.16 -10.04 1.73
C LEU A 75 -3.17 -10.67 2.73
N LEU A 76 -1.92 -10.23 2.76
CA LEU A 76 -0.94 -10.65 3.76
C LEU A 76 -1.32 -10.16 5.17
N LEU A 77 -1.79 -8.92 5.30
CA LEU A 77 -2.30 -8.39 6.57
C LEU A 77 -3.52 -9.16 7.06
N PHE A 78 -4.49 -9.41 6.17
CA PHE A 78 -5.66 -10.25 6.44
C PHE A 78 -5.24 -11.64 6.89
N HIS A 79 -4.38 -12.32 6.13
CA HIS A 79 -3.92 -13.67 6.47
C HIS A 79 -3.17 -13.71 7.80
N GLY A 80 -2.28 -12.74 8.05
CA GLY A 80 -1.53 -12.64 9.30
C GLY A 80 -2.44 -12.43 10.51
N MET A 81 -3.42 -11.52 10.40
CA MET A 81 -4.40 -11.27 11.44
C MET A 81 -5.31 -12.47 11.68
N TRP A 82 -5.83 -13.08 10.61
CA TRP A 82 -6.66 -14.28 10.67
C TRP A 82 -5.93 -15.46 11.33
N ALA A 83 -4.67 -15.70 10.97
CA ALA A 83 -3.86 -16.75 11.58
C ALA A 83 -3.61 -16.49 13.07
N SER A 84 -3.37 -15.23 13.46
CA SER A 84 -3.15 -14.82 14.85
C SER A 84 -4.41 -14.92 15.75
N HIS A 85 -5.59 -15.07 15.14
CA HIS A 85 -6.90 -14.96 15.78
C HIS A 85 -7.24 -16.09 16.78
N HIS A 86 -6.31 -17.01 17.04
CA HIS A 86 -6.49 -18.15 17.96
C HIS A 86 -6.47 -17.80 19.46
N ARG A 87 -6.30 -16.53 19.87
CA ARG A 87 -6.08 -16.18 21.29
C ARG A 87 -6.77 -14.95 21.94
N PRO A 88 -7.75 -14.22 21.38
CA PRO A 88 -8.40 -13.14 22.14
C PRO A 88 -9.49 -13.69 23.09
N ARG A 89 -9.31 -13.43 24.41
CA ARG A 89 -10.31 -13.69 25.46
C ARG A 89 -11.33 -12.54 25.48
N GLY A 90 -12.57 -12.81 25.08
CA GLY A 90 -13.71 -11.87 25.14
C GLY A 90 -14.33 -11.53 23.78
N LEU A 91 -15.63 -11.15 23.77
CA LEU A 91 -16.38 -10.86 22.54
C LEU A 91 -16.18 -9.40 22.07
N LEU A 92 -16.14 -8.44 23.00
CA LEU A 92 -15.86 -7.02 22.70
C LEU A 92 -14.45 -6.79 22.14
N SER A 93 -13.47 -7.57 22.60
CA SER A 93 -12.09 -7.47 22.11
C SER A 93 -11.92 -8.01 20.69
N LYS A 94 -12.89 -8.77 20.15
CA LYS A 94 -12.84 -9.36 18.79
C LYS A 94 -13.39 -8.46 17.69
N MET A 95 -14.40 -7.63 17.99
CA MET A 95 -15.03 -6.75 17.00
C MET A 95 -14.04 -5.91 16.18
N PRO A 96 -13.06 -5.19 16.76
CA PRO A 96 -12.15 -4.38 15.96
C PRO A 96 -11.26 -5.23 15.03
N TYR A 97 -10.91 -6.46 15.41
CA TYR A 97 -10.12 -7.35 14.56
C TYR A 97 -10.93 -7.84 13.36
N TYR A 98 -12.19 -8.24 13.56
CA TYR A 98 -13.05 -8.63 12.44
C TYR A 98 -13.32 -7.47 11.48
N SER A 99 -13.51 -6.24 12.00
CA SER A 99 -13.66 -5.06 11.15
C SER A 99 -12.40 -4.78 10.32
N LEU A 100 -11.21 -4.95 10.91
CA LEU A 100 -9.94 -4.80 10.19
C LEU A 100 -9.72 -5.93 9.18
N ASP A 101 -10.02 -7.18 9.52
CA ASP A 101 -9.94 -8.32 8.60
C ASP A 101 -10.84 -8.10 7.39
N PHE A 102 -12.09 -7.69 7.61
CA PHE A 102 -13.03 -7.36 6.54
C PHE A 102 -12.52 -6.21 5.67
N LEU A 103 -11.98 -5.15 6.31
CA LEU A 103 -11.45 -4.00 5.60
C LEU A 103 -10.23 -4.35 4.75
N PHE A 104 -9.29 -5.14 5.26
CA PHE A 104 -8.13 -5.61 4.50
C PHE A 104 -8.52 -6.53 3.34
N LEU A 105 -9.44 -7.47 3.57
CA LEU A 105 -9.97 -8.30 2.50
C LEU A 105 -10.63 -7.44 1.41
N THR A 106 -11.44 -6.46 1.81
CA THR A 106 -12.12 -5.54 0.89
C THR A 106 -11.13 -4.71 0.09
N PHE A 107 -10.12 -4.12 0.72
CA PHE A 107 -9.08 -3.33 0.04
C PHE A 107 -8.25 -4.18 -0.92
N GLY A 108 -7.97 -5.44 -0.55
CA GLY A 108 -7.28 -6.40 -1.42
C GLY A 108 -8.09 -6.71 -2.68
N ILE A 109 -9.38 -7.02 -2.53
CA ILE A 109 -10.30 -7.29 -3.65
C ILE A 109 -10.45 -6.06 -4.54
N ILE A 110 -10.67 -4.88 -3.96
CA ILE A 110 -10.75 -3.62 -4.70
C ILE A 110 -9.50 -3.43 -5.55
N SER A 111 -8.32 -3.58 -4.93
CA SER A 111 -7.05 -3.38 -5.64
C SER A 111 -6.89 -4.32 -6.83
N ALA A 112 -7.28 -5.60 -6.67
CA ALA A 112 -7.23 -6.57 -7.75
C ALA A 112 -8.22 -6.23 -8.89
N LEU A 113 -9.46 -5.85 -8.56
CA LEU A 113 -10.48 -5.48 -9.54
C LEU A 113 -10.13 -4.18 -10.29
N SER A 114 -9.50 -3.22 -9.60
CA SER A 114 -9.04 -1.97 -10.20
C SER A 114 -8.04 -2.20 -11.33
N ILE A 115 -7.22 -3.28 -11.29
CA ILE A 115 -6.32 -3.61 -12.41
C ILE A 115 -7.10 -3.79 -13.71
N ILE A 116 -8.19 -4.56 -13.66
CA ILE A 116 -9.03 -4.83 -14.83
C ILE A 116 -9.72 -3.55 -15.29
N ALA A 117 -10.35 -2.85 -14.35
CA ALA A 117 -11.12 -1.65 -14.64
C ALA A 117 -10.30 -0.53 -15.27
N PHE A 118 -9.16 -0.16 -14.68
CA PHE A 118 -8.31 0.90 -15.23
C PHE A 118 -7.67 0.53 -16.57
N THR A 119 -7.51 -0.78 -16.85
CA THR A 119 -7.03 -1.25 -18.14
C THR A 119 -8.08 -1.09 -19.25
N VAL A 120 -9.37 -1.28 -18.91
CA VAL A 120 -10.50 -1.16 -19.85
C VAL A 120 -10.98 0.29 -20.01
N GLU A 121 -10.78 1.13 -19.01
CA GLU A 121 -11.20 2.53 -19.03
C GLU A 121 -10.55 3.32 -20.18
N LYS A 122 -11.35 4.15 -20.85
CA LYS A 122 -10.85 5.05 -21.90
C LYS A 122 -10.21 6.28 -21.24
N TRP A 123 -8.90 6.41 -21.38
CA TRP A 123 -8.16 7.60 -20.92
C TRP A 123 -8.28 8.68 -22.01
N GLN A 124 -8.60 9.91 -21.63
CA GLN A 124 -8.88 11.01 -22.56
C GLN A 124 -7.60 11.79 -22.91
N GLY A 125 -6.72 11.14 -23.67
CA GLY A 125 -5.55 11.79 -24.28
C GLY A 125 -4.20 11.34 -23.71
N ASP A 126 -3.13 11.86 -24.30
CA ASP A 126 -1.74 11.48 -23.96
C ASP A 126 -1.30 12.00 -22.59
N ASP A 127 -1.79 13.18 -22.19
CA ASP A 127 -1.47 13.78 -20.89
C ASP A 127 -2.09 13.00 -19.72
N ASP A 128 -3.19 12.28 -19.98
CA ASP A 128 -3.81 11.41 -18.98
C ASP A 128 -2.91 10.23 -18.62
N LEU A 129 -2.15 9.66 -19.56
CA LEU A 129 -1.29 8.51 -19.27
C LEU A 129 -0.21 8.85 -18.24
N LEU A 130 0.48 9.98 -18.44
CA LEU A 130 1.50 10.44 -17.51
C LEU A 130 0.89 10.89 -16.18
N PHE A 131 -0.29 11.52 -16.22
CA PHE A 131 -1.02 11.89 -15.01
C PHE A 131 -1.39 10.67 -14.16
N HIS A 132 -1.92 9.61 -14.78
CA HIS A 132 -2.27 8.37 -14.08
C HIS A 132 -1.02 7.63 -13.61
N ALA A 133 0.03 7.54 -14.43
CA ALA A 133 1.28 6.90 -14.07
C ALA A 133 1.99 7.54 -12.88
N ILE A 134 1.82 8.85 -12.68
CA ILE A 134 2.33 9.55 -11.51
C ILE A 134 1.34 9.41 -10.36
N THR A 135 0.10 9.88 -10.52
CA THR A 135 -0.83 10.10 -9.39
C THR A 135 -1.34 8.81 -8.77
N LEU A 136 -1.65 7.81 -9.60
CA LEU A 136 -2.35 6.60 -9.17
C LEU A 136 -1.48 5.71 -8.26
N PRO A 137 -0.19 5.44 -8.58
CA PRO A 137 0.68 4.70 -7.67
C PRO A 137 0.77 5.33 -6.28
N PHE A 138 0.85 6.66 -6.18
CA PHE A 138 0.92 7.33 -4.89
C PHE A 138 -0.34 7.17 -4.06
N LEU A 139 -1.51 7.31 -4.71
CA LEU A 139 -2.79 7.23 -4.04
C LEU A 139 -3.03 5.82 -3.46
N ILE A 140 -2.55 4.79 -4.15
CA ILE A 140 -2.69 3.38 -3.74
C ILE A 140 -1.60 2.95 -2.76
N ILE A 141 -0.35 3.24 -3.04
CA ILE A 141 0.79 2.68 -2.30
C ILE A 141 0.91 3.35 -0.93
N SER A 142 0.65 4.65 -0.81
CA SER A 142 0.77 5.37 0.47
C SER A 142 -0.10 4.80 1.59
N PRO A 143 -1.44 4.66 1.44
CA PRO A 143 -2.28 4.10 2.49
C PRO A 143 -1.93 2.63 2.77
N THR A 144 -1.64 1.85 1.72
CA THR A 144 -1.21 0.44 1.83
C THR A 144 0.04 0.31 2.71
N TYR A 145 1.06 1.11 2.40
CA TYR A 145 2.33 1.09 3.10
C TYR A 145 2.17 1.58 4.55
N LEU A 146 1.41 2.65 4.77
CA LEU A 146 1.14 3.16 6.13
C LEU A 146 0.39 2.13 6.98
N LEU A 147 -0.61 1.43 6.43
CA LEU A 147 -1.33 0.37 7.11
C LEU A 147 -0.41 -0.83 7.39
N SER A 148 0.34 -1.29 6.39
CA SER A 148 1.25 -2.44 6.52
C SER A 148 2.33 -2.21 7.57
N THR A 149 2.92 -1.02 7.61
CA THR A 149 3.96 -0.69 8.60
C THR A 149 3.43 -0.37 9.99
N SER A 150 2.13 -0.05 10.12
CA SER A 150 1.48 0.17 11.41
C SER A 150 0.95 -1.13 12.02
N CYS A 151 0.59 -2.10 11.19
CA CYS A 151 0.07 -3.40 11.60
C CYS A 151 1.19 -4.45 11.64
N ASN A 152 1.73 -4.76 12.83
CA ASN A 152 2.60 -5.92 12.98
C ASN A 152 1.76 -7.18 13.31
N PRO A 153 1.61 -8.14 12.37
CA PRO A 153 0.78 -9.34 12.58
C PRO A 153 1.39 -10.33 13.59
N THR A 154 2.66 -10.16 13.96
CA THR A 154 3.43 -11.21 14.64
C THR A 154 3.16 -11.34 16.15
N THR A 155 2.46 -10.41 16.79
CA THR A 155 2.36 -10.38 18.27
C THR A 155 0.99 -10.01 18.87
N GLY A 156 -0.09 -9.93 18.07
CA GLY A 156 -1.40 -9.51 18.60
C GLY A 156 -1.38 -8.11 19.24
N GLN A 157 -0.35 -7.32 18.92
CA GLN A 157 -0.13 -5.95 19.36
C GLN A 157 0.20 -5.11 18.12
N ILE A 158 -0.46 -3.97 17.98
CA ILE A 158 -0.12 -2.94 17.00
C ILE A 158 1.24 -2.36 17.42
N GLN A 159 2.32 -2.90 16.85
CA GLN A 159 3.68 -2.42 17.06
C GLN A 159 4.15 -1.72 15.79
N PHE A 160 4.58 -0.48 15.93
CA PHE A 160 5.26 0.25 14.86
C PHE A 160 6.69 -0.26 14.74
N THR A 161 7.04 -0.83 13.60
CA THR A 161 8.42 -1.15 13.23
C THR A 161 9.11 0.15 12.81
N ASP A 162 9.69 0.83 13.79
CA ASP A 162 10.39 2.11 13.60
C ASP A 162 11.88 1.82 13.25
N THR A 163 12.29 2.00 11.99
CA THR A 163 13.69 1.90 11.54
C THR A 163 14.11 3.15 10.75
N ALA A 164 15.40 3.47 10.70
CA ALA A 164 15.89 4.61 9.90
C ALA A 164 15.51 4.52 8.40
N ILE A 165 15.32 3.29 7.90
CA ILE A 165 14.89 3.02 6.52
C ILE A 165 13.43 3.39 6.32
N THR A 166 12.55 3.10 7.30
CA THR A 166 11.14 3.51 7.22
C THR A 166 10.98 5.02 7.21
N ALA A 167 11.80 5.76 7.96
CA ALA A 167 11.79 7.24 7.93
C ALA A 167 12.10 7.81 6.54
N LEU A 168 13.05 7.20 5.84
CA LEU A 168 13.43 7.61 4.49
C LEU A 168 12.33 7.30 3.48
N ILE A 169 11.70 6.12 3.58
CA ILE A 169 10.57 5.75 2.73
C ILE A 169 9.38 6.67 2.99
N ASP A 170 9.08 6.97 4.26
CA ASP A 170 8.05 7.92 4.68
C ASP A 170 8.29 9.29 4.04
N LEU A 171 9.54 9.80 4.07
CA LEU A 171 9.91 11.07 3.44
C LEU A 171 9.79 11.02 1.91
N ILE A 172 10.16 9.91 1.26
CA ILE A 172 9.98 9.76 -0.18
C ILE A 172 8.49 9.78 -0.52
N ILE A 173 7.66 9.01 0.17
CA ILE A 173 6.21 8.99 -0.04
C ILE A 173 5.63 10.40 0.16
N LEU A 174 6.07 11.12 1.20
CA LEU A 174 5.67 12.50 1.47
C LEU A 174 6.06 13.47 0.34
N SER A 175 7.32 13.43 -0.09
CA SER A 175 7.84 14.29 -1.16
C SER A 175 7.14 14.01 -2.48
N SER A 176 6.90 12.74 -2.77
CA SER A 176 6.20 12.33 -3.98
C SER A 176 4.75 12.76 -3.97
N TYR A 177 4.14 12.84 -2.78
CA TYR A 177 2.80 13.37 -2.63
C TYR A 177 2.72 14.87 -2.92
N ILE A 178 3.69 15.67 -2.45
CA ILE A 178 3.80 17.09 -2.82
C ILE A 178 3.89 17.23 -4.34
N ILE A 179 4.74 16.41 -4.97
CA ILE A 179 4.91 16.41 -6.43
C ILE A 179 3.58 16.05 -7.13
N GLY A 180 2.88 15.01 -6.67
CA GLY A 180 1.57 14.61 -7.20
C GLY A 180 0.52 15.72 -7.09
N ILE A 181 0.45 16.43 -5.96
CA ILE A 181 -0.42 17.62 -5.81
C ILE A 181 -0.02 18.70 -6.79
N THR A 182 1.25 19.07 -6.83
CA THR A 182 1.74 20.18 -7.65
C THR A 182 1.47 19.91 -9.12
N LEU A 183 1.69 18.67 -9.57
CA LEU A 183 1.36 18.23 -10.92
C LEU A 183 -0.15 18.25 -11.17
N THR A 184 -0.96 17.76 -10.22
CA THR A 184 -2.43 17.85 -10.33
C THR A 184 -2.90 19.30 -10.44
N VAL A 185 -2.29 20.25 -9.73
CA VAL A 185 -2.62 21.68 -9.83
C VAL A 185 -2.16 22.28 -11.16
N LEU A 186 -0.96 21.91 -11.63
CA LEU A 186 -0.38 22.42 -12.88
C LEU A 186 -1.07 21.90 -14.15
N PHE A 187 -1.42 20.61 -14.17
CA PHE A 187 -2.03 19.96 -15.35
C PHE A 187 -3.56 20.12 -15.40
N ARG A 188 -4.20 20.65 -14.34
CA ARG A 188 -5.66 20.77 -14.30
C ARG A 188 -6.15 21.96 -15.13
N ASN A 189 -6.53 21.66 -16.36
CA ASN A 189 -7.34 22.55 -17.20
C ASN A 189 -8.83 22.49 -16.77
N ARG A 190 -9.25 23.51 -16.02
CA ARG A 190 -10.60 24.02 -15.65
C ARG A 190 -11.84 23.14 -15.36
N ASN A 191 -12.03 21.89 -15.79
CA ASN A 191 -13.40 21.31 -15.80
C ASN A 191 -13.70 20.02 -15.00
N VAL A 192 -12.75 19.36 -14.33
CA VAL A 192 -13.07 18.15 -13.55
C VAL A 192 -13.08 18.45 -12.05
N CYS A 193 -14.26 18.33 -11.45
CA CYS A 193 -14.62 18.82 -10.11
C CYS A 193 -14.47 17.72 -9.04
N CYS A 194 -13.25 17.31 -8.71
CA CYS A 194 -13.03 16.42 -7.56
C CYS A 194 -11.92 16.98 -6.65
N PRO A 195 -12.27 17.71 -5.57
CA PRO A 195 -11.31 18.15 -4.55
C PRO A 195 -10.83 17.00 -3.65
N PHE A 196 -11.45 15.83 -3.76
CA PHE A 196 -11.20 14.66 -2.92
C PHE A 196 -9.74 14.14 -2.92
N PRO A 197 -9.01 14.09 -4.05
CA PRO A 197 -7.60 13.66 -4.05
C PRO A 197 -6.72 14.58 -3.20
N PHE A 198 -7.02 15.89 -3.23
CA PHE A 198 -6.27 16.91 -2.50
C PHE A 198 -6.49 16.79 -0.98
N ILE A 199 -7.74 16.60 -0.55
CA ILE A 199 -8.09 16.44 0.87
C ILE A 199 -7.52 15.13 1.42
N PHE A 200 -7.74 14.02 0.71
CA PHE A 200 -7.28 12.69 1.11
C PHE A 200 -5.79 12.70 1.38
N ALA A 201 -5.05 13.34 0.50
CA ALA A 201 -3.63 13.19 0.58
C ALA A 201 -2.98 14.35 1.36
N PHE A 202 -3.65 15.49 1.57
CA PHE A 202 -3.32 16.41 2.67
C PHE A 202 -3.44 15.70 4.04
N ALA A 203 -4.46 14.86 4.23
CA ALA A 203 -4.58 14.04 5.44
C ALA A 203 -3.44 13.00 5.54
N SER A 204 -3.07 12.36 4.42
CA SER A 204 -1.92 11.44 4.35
C SER A 204 -0.59 12.14 4.63
N PHE A 205 -0.42 13.37 4.15
CA PHE A 205 0.73 14.23 4.41
C PHE A 205 0.86 14.53 5.91
N ILE A 206 -0.23 14.95 6.54
CA ILE A 206 -0.27 15.19 8.00
C ILE A 206 0.08 13.91 8.77
N LEU A 207 -0.41 12.76 8.33
CA LEU A 207 -0.12 11.49 8.98
C LEU A 207 1.34 11.11 8.95
N ILE A 208 1.95 11.19 7.77
CA ILE A 208 3.36 10.86 7.58
C ILE A 208 4.22 11.85 8.37
N LEU A 209 3.88 13.15 8.36
CA LEU A 209 4.55 14.15 9.19
C LEU A 209 4.42 13.88 10.68
N LEU A 210 3.23 13.56 11.18
CA LEU A 210 3.01 13.25 12.59
C LEU A 210 3.83 12.01 13.00
N ARG A 211 3.92 11.01 12.11
CA ARG A 211 4.74 9.83 12.33
C ARG A 211 6.24 10.17 12.35
N SER A 212 6.72 10.94 11.38
CA SER A 212 8.13 11.30 11.21
C SER A 212 8.64 12.28 12.28
N LEU A 213 7.86 13.32 12.61
CA LEU A 213 8.19 14.27 13.69
C LEU A 213 8.30 13.56 15.04
N LYS A 214 7.46 12.57 15.29
CA LYS A 214 7.51 11.77 16.52
C LYS A 214 8.84 11.01 16.66
N GLU A 215 9.42 10.48 15.58
CA GLU A 215 10.75 9.83 15.64
C GLU A 215 11.85 10.80 16.06
N THR A 216 11.74 12.07 15.64
CA THR A 216 12.75 13.10 15.94
C THR A 216 12.59 13.67 17.34
N PHE A 217 11.35 13.94 17.78
CA PHE A 217 11.09 14.66 19.03
C PHE A 217 10.84 13.76 20.25
N PHE A 218 10.39 12.51 20.06
CA PHE A 218 10.08 11.59 21.15
C PHE A 218 10.64 10.18 20.88
N PRO A 219 11.98 10.01 20.87
CA PRO A 219 12.60 8.71 20.67
C PRO A 219 12.08 7.75 21.76
N SER A 220 11.53 6.61 21.35
CA SER A 220 10.86 5.70 22.26
C SER A 220 11.86 5.08 23.23
N LYS A 221 12.05 5.71 24.39
CA LYS A 221 12.62 5.07 25.57
C LYS A 221 11.60 4.06 26.08
N GLN A 222 11.61 2.86 25.48
CA GLN A 222 11.26 1.57 26.08
C GLN A 222 10.08 1.54 27.08
N SER A 223 9.04 2.36 26.87
CA SER A 223 7.89 2.39 27.76
C SER A 223 6.80 1.48 27.18
N SER A 224 6.53 0.42 27.94
CA SER A 224 5.63 -0.69 27.67
C SER A 224 4.14 -0.32 27.58
N SER A 225 3.80 0.97 27.59
CA SER A 225 2.42 1.41 27.48
C SER A 225 2.09 1.70 26.03
N SER A 226 1.19 0.89 25.46
CA SER A 226 0.46 1.21 24.23
C SER A 226 -0.33 2.50 24.46
N SER A 227 0.33 3.64 24.33
CA SER A 227 -0.25 4.94 24.61
C SER A 227 -1.46 5.18 23.70
N LEU A 228 -2.51 5.78 24.26
CA LEU A 228 -3.74 6.12 23.54
C LEU A 228 -3.49 6.81 22.19
N TRP A 229 -2.43 7.60 22.08
CA TRP A 229 -2.07 8.28 20.84
C TRP A 229 -1.66 7.32 19.71
N ARG A 230 -1.01 6.17 20.00
CA ARG A 230 -0.65 5.15 18.99
C ARG A 230 -1.90 4.57 18.33
N LYS A 231 -2.91 4.30 19.16
CA LYS A 231 -4.23 3.84 18.70
C LYS A 231 -4.94 4.95 17.91
N GLY A 232 -4.84 6.20 18.36
CA GLY A 232 -5.38 7.36 17.66
C GLY A 232 -4.82 7.55 16.25
N ILE A 233 -3.49 7.49 16.10
CA ILE A 233 -2.83 7.57 14.78
C ILE A 233 -3.27 6.42 13.90
N PHE A 234 -3.30 5.18 14.41
CA PHE A 234 -3.75 4.03 13.64
C PHE A 234 -5.20 4.19 13.16
N VAL A 235 -6.12 4.59 14.05
CA VAL A 235 -7.52 4.86 13.68
C VAL A 235 -7.61 5.95 12.63
N PHE A 236 -6.81 7.01 12.75
CA PHE A 236 -6.75 8.06 11.75
C PHE A 236 -6.22 7.53 10.39
N ILE A 237 -5.17 6.69 10.37
CA ILE A 237 -4.68 6.05 9.14
C ILE A 237 -5.81 5.25 8.49
N VAL A 238 -6.52 4.41 9.25
CA VAL A 238 -7.64 3.61 8.74
C VAL A 238 -8.74 4.52 8.17
N ILE A 239 -9.21 5.52 8.93
CA ILE A 239 -10.26 6.44 8.48
C ILE A 239 -9.83 7.19 7.22
N SER A 240 -8.57 7.67 7.19
CA SER A 240 -8.04 8.38 6.03
C SER A 240 -7.97 7.49 4.80
N SER A 241 -7.62 6.19 4.94
CA SER A 241 -7.46 5.25 3.83
C SER A 241 -8.78 4.95 3.09
N ILE A 242 -9.92 4.99 3.78
CA ILE A 242 -11.25 4.65 3.22
C ILE A 242 -11.58 5.53 1.99
N PRO A 243 -11.52 6.87 2.06
CA PRO A 243 -11.71 7.73 0.89
C PRO A 243 -10.82 7.39 -0.31
N GLY A 244 -9.55 7.04 -0.08
CA GLY A 244 -8.63 6.65 -1.15
C GLY A 244 -9.14 5.42 -1.89
N TYR A 245 -9.55 4.39 -1.14
CA TYR A 245 -10.15 3.20 -1.73
C TYR A 245 -11.50 3.47 -2.40
N LEU A 246 -12.35 4.32 -1.82
CA LEU A 246 -13.62 4.70 -2.44
C LEU A 246 -13.40 5.39 -3.80
N LEU A 247 -12.43 6.31 -3.90
CA LEU A 247 -12.06 6.93 -5.18
C LEU A 247 -11.61 5.89 -6.21
N THR A 248 -10.82 4.91 -5.77
CA THR A 248 -10.31 3.85 -6.66
C THR A 248 -11.36 2.84 -7.07
N VAL A 249 -12.49 2.79 -6.36
CA VAL A 249 -13.67 1.97 -6.67
C VAL A 249 -14.65 2.71 -7.58
N CYS A 250 -14.78 4.03 -7.45
CA CYS A 250 -15.71 4.82 -8.26
C CYS A 250 -15.47 4.66 -9.76
N GLY A 251 -14.20 4.70 -10.20
CA GLY A 251 -13.83 4.45 -11.60
C GLY A 251 -14.28 3.06 -12.08
N PRO A 252 -13.80 1.98 -11.44
CA PRO A 252 -14.24 0.61 -11.73
C PRO A 252 -15.74 0.41 -11.75
N ILE A 253 -16.48 0.89 -10.74
CA ILE A 253 -17.94 0.76 -10.69
C ILE A 253 -18.58 1.44 -11.89
N ALA A 254 -18.14 2.64 -12.26
CA ALA A 254 -18.68 3.35 -13.41
C ALA A 254 -18.41 2.58 -14.71
N VAL A 255 -17.19 2.06 -14.89
CA VAL A 255 -16.81 1.25 -16.07
C VAL A 255 -17.62 -0.04 -16.15
N PHE A 256 -17.71 -0.79 -15.05
CA PHE A 256 -18.50 -2.03 -15.01
C PHE A 256 -19.98 -1.77 -15.24
N SER A 257 -20.55 -0.74 -14.61
CA SER A 257 -21.95 -0.34 -14.80
C SER A 257 -22.25 0.00 -16.26
N GLN A 258 -21.39 0.78 -16.91
CA GLN A 258 -21.53 1.07 -18.35
C GLN A 258 -21.46 -0.20 -19.19
N HIS A 259 -20.51 -1.09 -18.89
CA HIS A 259 -20.34 -2.30 -19.68
C HIS A 259 -21.55 -3.25 -19.56
N PHE A 260 -22.04 -3.49 -18.33
CA PHE A 260 -23.22 -4.33 -18.10
C PHE A 260 -24.52 -3.70 -18.63
N ASN A 261 -24.69 -2.38 -18.53
CA ASN A 261 -25.85 -1.70 -19.09
C ASN A 261 -25.87 -1.74 -20.64
N CYS A 262 -24.70 -1.75 -21.29
CA CYS A 262 -24.62 -1.96 -22.74
C CYS A 262 -25.06 -3.38 -23.15
N PHE A 263 -24.75 -4.40 -22.35
CA PHE A 263 -25.21 -5.77 -22.61
C PHE A 263 -26.70 -5.98 -22.33
N ALA A 264 -27.29 -5.24 -21.38
CA ALA A 264 -28.70 -5.36 -21.04
C ALA A 264 -29.65 -4.69 -22.07
N ASN A 265 -29.13 -3.75 -22.88
CA ASN A 265 -29.92 -3.00 -23.88
C ASN A 265 -29.67 -3.48 -25.32
N SER A 266 -28.98 -4.61 -25.51
CA SER A 266 -28.68 -5.20 -26.83
C SER A 266 -29.63 -6.33 -27.25
N ASP A 267 -30.69 -6.57 -26.48
CA ASP A 267 -31.82 -7.44 -26.82
C ASP A 267 -33.03 -6.60 -27.26
#